data_AF-N8Y085-F1
#
_entry.id   AF-N8Y085-F1
#
_cell.length_a   1.000
_cell.length_b   1.000
_cell.length_c   1.000
_cell.angle_alpha   90.00
_cell.angle_beta   90.00
_cell.angle_gamma   90.00
#
_symmetry.space_group_name_H-M   'P 1'
#
loop_
_entity.id
_entity.type
_entity.pdbx_description
1 polymer ?
#
loop_
_entity_poly.entity_id
_entity_poly.type
_entity_poly.pdbx_seq_one_letter_code
_entity_poly.pdbx_strand_id
1 'polypeptide(L)'
;MLMTMRNEFYNALRRHIELNAKRTGYGGSLIAYQIGEDEINDPSLVSLRAYQTRAHSDIVRLAAGVSFVNEPLPQKIVLLPSLNAVVTLQRKFGVANA
;
A
#
# COMPACT_ATOMS: atom_id res chain seq x y z
N MET A 1 -2.20 7.75 -23.83
CA MET A 1 -2.42 6.35 -23.40
C MET A 1 -1.74 6.13 -22.03
N LEU A 2 -2.28 6.69 -20.94
CA LEU A 2 -1.63 6.71 -19.61
C LEU A 2 -2.56 6.25 -18.46
N MET A 3 -3.88 6.20 -18.67
CA MET A 3 -4.83 5.79 -17.63
C MET A 3 -4.88 4.26 -17.39
N THR A 4 -4.41 3.44 -18.32
CA THR A 4 -4.50 1.97 -18.21
C THR A 4 -3.45 1.38 -17.25
N MET A 5 -2.23 1.93 -17.21
CA MET A 5 -1.12 1.35 -16.43
C MET A 5 -1.27 1.53 -14.91
N ARG A 6 -1.88 2.62 -14.43
CA ARG A 6 -2.03 2.86 -12.98
C ARG A 6 -3.03 1.90 -12.33
N ASN A 7 -4.13 1.59 -13.02
CA ASN A 7 -5.08 0.59 -12.54
C ASN A 7 -4.46 -0.81 -12.50
N GLU A 8 -3.68 -1.17 -13.51
CA GLU A 8 -2.93 -2.43 -13.53
C GLU A 8 -1.90 -2.51 -12.40
N PHE A 9 -1.21 -1.41 -12.10
CA PHE A 9 -0.32 -1.31 -10.94
C PHE A 9 -1.05 -1.57 -9.62
N TYR A 10 -2.20 -0.94 -9.39
CA TYR A 10 -2.99 -1.17 -8.18
C TYR A 10 -3.52 -2.61 -8.10
N ASN A 11 -3.96 -3.19 -9.21
CA ASN A 11 -4.38 -4.59 -9.26
C ASN A 11 -3.21 -5.54 -8.98
N ALA A 12 -2.02 -5.23 -9.48
CA ALA A 12 -0.81 -5.99 -9.19
C ALA A 12 -0.40 -5.90 -7.73
N LEU A 13 -0.57 -4.74 -7.08
CA LEU A 13 -0.35 -4.58 -5.64
C LEU A 13 -1.34 -5.41 -4.82
N ARG A 14 -2.64 -5.37 -5.13
CA ARG A 14 -3.66 -6.20 -4.45
C ARG A 14 -3.30 -7.68 -4.55
N ARG A 15 -3.01 -8.15 -5.76
CA ARG A 15 -2.59 -9.53 -6.00
C ARG A 15 -1.30 -9.88 -5.25
N HIS A 16 -0.34 -8.95 -5.17
CA HIS A 16 0.90 -9.15 -4.43
C HIS A 16 0.63 -9.33 -2.92
N ILE A 17 -0.26 -8.53 -2.34
CA ILE A 17 -0.69 -8.67 -0.94
C ILE A 17 -1.38 -10.01 -0.73
N GLU A 18 -2.38 -10.35 -1.55
CA GLU A 18 -3.15 -11.60 -1.43
C GLU A 18 -2.27 -12.85 -1.49
N LEU A 19 -1.32 -12.89 -2.44
CA LEU A 19 -0.43 -14.05 -2.64
C LEU A 19 0.56 -14.23 -1.49
N ASN A 20 0.99 -13.15 -0.84
CA ASN A 20 1.99 -13.22 0.23
C ASN A 20 1.37 -13.24 1.63
N ALA A 21 0.11 -12.82 1.81
CA ALA A 21 -0.57 -12.77 3.10
C ALA A 21 -0.64 -14.14 3.82
N LYS A 22 -0.70 -15.24 3.05
CA LYS A 22 -0.78 -16.61 3.58
C LYS A 22 0.59 -17.27 3.81
N ARG A 23 1.68 -16.61 3.41
CA ARG A 23 3.03 -17.18 3.53
C ARG A 23 3.60 -16.93 4.93
N THR A 24 4.36 -17.89 5.44
CA THR A 24 5.11 -17.72 6.70
C THR A 24 6.01 -16.49 6.60
N GLY A 25 5.94 -15.60 7.61
CA GLY A 25 6.66 -14.33 7.62
C GLY A 25 6.33 -13.41 6.44
N TYR A 26 5.15 -13.57 5.82
CA TYR A 26 4.70 -12.85 4.64
C TYR A 26 5.69 -12.88 3.45
N GLY A 27 6.54 -13.92 3.40
CA GLY A 27 7.60 -14.05 2.40
C GLY A 27 8.59 -12.88 2.38
N GLY A 28 8.73 -12.13 3.49
CA GLY A 28 9.55 -10.91 3.56
C GLY A 28 9.07 -9.77 2.64
N SER A 29 7.87 -9.92 2.05
CA SER A 29 7.37 -9.04 1.00
C SER A 29 6.30 -8.08 1.52
N LEU A 30 5.72 -8.34 2.70
CA LEU A 30 4.73 -7.49 3.36
C LEU A 30 5.19 -7.07 4.76
N ILE A 31 4.64 -5.95 5.22
CA ILE A 31 4.81 -5.38 6.55
C ILE A 31 3.43 -5.44 7.23
N ALA A 32 3.34 -6.12 8.37
CA ALA A 32 2.18 -6.03 9.23
C ALA A 32 2.25 -4.69 9.99
N TYR A 33 1.27 -3.82 9.78
CA TYR A 33 1.27 -2.46 10.33
C TYR A 33 -0.03 -2.22 11.09
N GLN A 34 0.07 -1.85 12.37
CA GLN A 34 -1.08 -1.46 13.18
C GLN A 34 -1.39 0.02 12.93
N ILE A 35 -2.58 0.31 12.41
CA ILE A 35 -3.04 1.70 12.25
C ILE A 35 -3.29 2.31 13.62
N GLY A 36 -2.62 3.43 13.89
CA GLY A 36 -2.76 4.27 15.09
C GLY A 36 -3.96 5.21 15.01
N GLU A 37 -4.37 5.74 16.15
CA GLU A 37 -5.50 6.70 16.24
C GLU A 37 -5.22 8.00 15.47
N ASP A 38 -3.97 8.48 15.52
CA ASP A 38 -3.51 9.69 14.82
C ASP A 38 -3.38 9.51 13.29
N GLU A 39 -3.49 8.27 12.81
CA GLU A 39 -3.31 7.90 11.41
C GLU A 39 -4.63 7.66 10.68
N ILE A 40 -5.75 7.49 11.39
CA ILE A 40 -7.06 7.12 10.85
C ILE A 40 -7.44 8.04 9.67
N ASN A 41 -7.17 9.33 9.80
CA ASN A 41 -7.49 10.35 8.79
C ASN A 41 -6.27 10.84 8.01
N ASP A 42 -5.06 10.30 8.26
CA ASP A 42 -3.83 10.67 7.55
C ASP A 42 -3.08 9.43 7.02
N PRO A 43 -3.49 8.87 5.88
CA PRO A 43 -2.76 7.77 5.24
C PRO A 43 -1.32 8.15 4.83
N SER A 44 -1.01 9.44 4.69
CA SER A 44 0.34 9.88 4.39
C SER A 44 1.26 9.79 5.62
N LEU A 45 0.71 9.87 6.84
CA LEU A 45 1.45 9.62 8.09
C LEU A 45 1.84 8.14 8.23
N VAL A 46 0.92 7.22 7.90
CA VAL A 46 1.23 5.78 7.81
C VAL A 46 2.34 5.54 6.79
N SER A 47 2.23 6.15 5.61
CA SER A 47 3.26 6.07 4.57
C SER A 47 4.62 6.56 5.08
N LEU A 48 4.64 7.68 5.79
CA LEU A 48 5.85 8.25 6.37
C LEU A 48 6.49 7.29 7.38
N ARG A 49 5.70 6.68 8.25
CA ARG A 49 6.20 5.75 9.28
C ARG A 49 6.65 4.42 8.68
N ALA A 50 5.88 3.86 7.75
CA ALA A 50 6.18 2.58 7.12
C ALA A 50 7.31 2.64 6.07
N TYR A 51 7.41 3.74 5.33
CA TYR A 51 8.28 3.86 4.15
C TYR A 51 9.23 5.06 4.18
N GLN A 52 9.22 5.89 5.24
CA GLN A 52 10.04 7.10 5.36
C GLN A 52 9.73 8.15 4.27
N THR A 53 8.50 8.15 3.72
CA THR A 53 8.02 9.12 2.74
C THR A 53 6.50 9.28 2.82
N ARG A 54 5.97 10.47 2.49
CA ARG A 54 4.52 10.71 2.44
C ARG A 54 3.87 10.35 1.09
N ALA A 55 4.66 9.89 0.11
CA ALA A 55 4.19 9.69 -1.25
C ALA A 55 3.11 8.59 -1.36
N HIS A 56 3.30 7.46 -0.67
CA HIS A 56 2.55 6.22 -0.87
C HIS A 56 1.22 6.13 -0.11
N SER A 57 0.50 7.25 -0.01
CA SER A 57 -0.78 7.33 0.71
C SER A 57 -1.91 6.53 0.03
N ASP A 58 -1.86 6.39 -1.29
CA ASP A 58 -2.79 5.60 -2.08
C ASP A 58 -2.58 4.09 -1.89
N ILE A 59 -1.34 3.64 -1.79
CA ILE A 59 -0.97 2.26 -1.48
C ILE A 59 -1.46 1.89 -0.08
N VAL A 60 -1.32 2.79 0.90
CA VAL A 60 -1.85 2.58 2.26
C VAL A 60 -3.37 2.38 2.22
N ARG A 61 -4.12 3.27 1.54
CA ARG A 61 -5.58 3.13 1.40
C ARG A 61 -5.95 1.82 0.71
N LEU A 62 -5.26 1.47 -0.37
CA LEU A 62 -5.48 0.22 -1.12
C LEU A 62 -5.26 -1.01 -0.23
N ALA A 63 -4.18 -1.04 0.55
CA ALA A 63 -3.86 -2.14 1.45
C ALA A 63 -4.83 -2.23 2.65
N ALA A 64 -5.36 -1.09 3.09
CA ALA A 64 -6.39 -1.02 4.11
C ALA A 64 -7.79 -1.43 3.61
N GLY A 65 -7.96 -1.60 2.30
CA GLY A 65 -9.25 -1.93 1.68
C GLY A 65 -10.19 -0.72 1.55
N VAL A 66 -9.65 0.49 1.62
CA VAL A 66 -10.38 1.75 1.57
C VAL A 66 -10.46 2.25 0.13
N SER A 67 -11.64 2.70 -0.30
CA SER A 67 -11.91 3.07 -1.70
C SER A 67 -11.87 4.57 -1.93
N PHE A 68 -12.22 5.38 -0.94
CA PHE A 68 -12.32 6.82 -1.07
C PHE A 68 -11.21 7.56 -0.32
N VAL A 69 -10.81 8.73 -0.83
CA VAL A 69 -9.74 9.54 -0.21
C VAL A 69 -10.13 10.03 1.19
N ASN A 70 -11.41 10.30 1.42
CA ASN A 70 -11.95 10.82 2.69
C ASN A 70 -12.50 9.72 3.61
N GLU A 71 -12.34 8.45 3.23
CA GLU A 71 -12.78 7.33 4.05
C GLU A 71 -11.69 7.01 5.10
N PRO A 72 -12.04 6.92 6.39
CA PRO A 72 -11.07 6.70 7.46
C PRO A 72 -10.43 5.32 7.34
N LEU A 73 -9.14 5.22 7.69
CA LEU A 73 -8.45 3.94 7.79
C LEU A 73 -9.01 3.13 8.97
N PRO A 74 -9.22 1.81 8.82
CA PRO A 74 -9.65 0.97 9.92
C PRO A 74 -8.52 0.82 10.96
N GLN A 75 -8.85 1.02 12.23
CA GLN A 75 -7.90 0.90 13.35
C GLN A 75 -7.61 -0.58 13.68
N LYS A 76 -6.87 -1.24 12.79
CA LYS A 76 -6.49 -2.66 12.89
C LYS A 76 -5.12 -2.88 12.24
N ILE A 77 -4.62 -4.11 12.32
CA ILE A 77 -3.46 -4.52 11.54
C ILE A 77 -3.85 -4.60 10.05
N VAL A 78 -3.10 -3.90 9.21
CA VAL A 78 -3.15 -3.99 7.75
C VAL A 78 -1.85 -4.59 7.23
N LEU A 79 -1.91 -5.22 6.05
CA LEU A 79 -0.74 -5.78 5.39
C LEU A 79 -0.29 -4.83 4.27
N LEU A 80 0.78 -4.09 4.54
CA LEU A 80 1.39 -3.18 3.60
C LEU A 80 2.42 -3.92 2.73
N PRO A 81 2.52 -3.65 1.42
CA PRO A 81 3.63 -4.16 0.62
C PRO A 81 4.95 -3.53 1.09
N SER A 82 6.06 -4.28 1.06
CA SER A 82 7.38 -3.71 1.31
C SER A 82 7.69 -2.60 0.29
N LEU A 83 8.49 -1.60 0.70
CA LEU A 83 8.89 -0.51 -0.21
C LEU A 83 9.58 -1.04 -1.47
N ASN A 84 10.38 -2.11 -1.35
CA ASN A 84 11.02 -2.74 -2.51
C ASN A 84 9.99 -3.33 -3.50
N ALA A 85 8.93 -3.97 -2.98
CA ALA A 85 7.84 -4.47 -3.83
C ALA A 85 7.09 -3.32 -4.53
N VAL A 86 6.84 -2.22 -3.82
CA VAL A 86 6.24 -1.00 -4.38
C VAL A 86 7.09 -0.47 -5.52
N VAL A 87 8.38 -0.21 -5.29
CA VAL A 87 9.29 0.34 -6.30
C VAL A 87 9.44 -0.59 -7.50
N THR A 88 9.50 -1.90 -7.27
CA THR A 88 9.59 -2.90 -8.35
C THR A 88 8.34 -2.86 -9.24
N LEU A 89 7.15 -2.80 -8.64
CA LEU A 89 5.90 -2.73 -9.39
C LEU A 89 5.74 -1.38 -10.08
N GLN A 90 6.10 -0.28 -9.42
CA GLN A 90 6.10 1.07 -10.02
C GLN A 90 6.94 1.10 -11.31
N ARG A 91 8.17 0.56 -11.26
CA ARG A 91 9.04 0.43 -12.45
C ARG A 91 8.41 -0.45 -13.53
N LYS A 92 7.84 -1.59 -13.14
CA LYS A 92 7.22 -2.53 -14.08
C LYS A 92 6.05 -1.91 -14.85
N PHE A 93 5.25 -1.06 -14.19
CA PHE A 93 4.05 -0.45 -14.76
C PHE A 93 4.25 1.02 -15.17
N GLY A 94 5.47 1.56 -15.10
CA GLY A 94 5.76 2.95 -15.46
C GLY A 94 5.03 3.99 -14.60
N VAL A 95 4.74 3.67 -13.33
CA VAL A 95 4.07 4.57 -12.38
C VAL A 95 5.12 5.23 -11.49
N ALA A 96 5.10 6.56 -11.42
CA ALA A 96 5.95 7.34 -10.51
C ALA A 96 5.09 7.97 -9.40
N ASN A 97 5.65 8.08 -8.18
CA ASN A 97 5.03 8.77 -7.04
C ASN A 97 3.60 8.30 -6.70
N ALA A 98 3.35 6.99 -6.85
CA ALA A 98 2.20 6.33 -6.23
C ALA A 98 2.63 5.89 -4.85
#